data_AF-A0A433QHL4-F1
#
_entry.id   AF-A0A433QHL4-F1
#
_cell.length_a   1.000
_cell.length_b   1.000
_cell.length_c   1.000
_cell.angle_alpha   90.00
_cell.angle_beta   90.00
_cell.angle_gamma   90.00
#
_symmetry.space_group_name_H-M   'P 1'
#
loop_
_entity.id
_entity.type
_entity.pdbx_description
1 polymer ?
#
loop_
_entity_poly.entity_id
_entity_poly.type
_entity_poly.pdbx_seq_one_letter_code
_entity_poly.pdbx_strand_id
1 'polypeptide(L)'
;MDDANIPSLLSLPYLGFLEKNDTIYQNTRRFVLSEANPYFFKGPYGSGVGGPHILTSQSDEEILDALKIIVENTDGTGLMHEAFNVFDNTDYTRPWFAWSNTLLGEAILEIAKERPYLIFEKKLAP
;
A
#
# COMPACT_ATOMS: atom_id res chain seq x y z
N MET A 1 -3.80 11.13 13.92
CA MET A 1 -3.38 9.74 13.74
C MET A 1 -4.26 9.08 12.69
N ASP A 2 -3.87 7.91 12.21
CA ASP A 2 -4.69 7.05 11.35
C ASP A 2 -4.34 5.57 11.62
N ASP A 3 -5.20 4.66 11.18
CA ASP A 3 -5.01 3.20 11.26
C ASP A 3 -4.92 2.58 9.86
N ALA A 4 -4.39 1.36 9.78
CA ALA A 4 -4.22 0.63 8.53
C ALA A 4 -5.55 0.11 7.93
N ASN A 5 -6.54 -0.19 8.77
CA ASN A 5 -7.80 -0.78 8.32
C ASN A 5 -8.69 0.22 7.59
N ILE A 6 -9.35 -0.23 6.53
CA ILE A 6 -10.36 0.55 5.82
C ILE A 6 -11.71 0.42 6.56
N PRO A 7 -12.44 1.51 6.84
CA PRO A 7 -12.18 2.89 6.45
C PRO A 7 -11.16 3.63 7.35
N SER A 8 -10.21 4.31 6.71
CA SER A 8 -9.20 5.19 7.31
C SER A 8 -9.13 6.55 6.60
N LEU A 9 -8.38 7.52 7.15
CA LEU A 9 -8.19 8.82 6.49
C LEU A 9 -7.52 8.65 5.12
N LEU A 10 -6.57 7.72 5.01
CA LEU A 10 -5.90 7.38 3.75
C LEU A 10 -6.82 6.71 2.73
N SER A 11 -7.88 6.01 3.15
CA SER A 11 -8.81 5.34 2.23
C SER A 11 -9.94 6.25 1.71
N LEU A 12 -10.05 7.50 2.18
CA LEU A 12 -11.18 8.37 1.81
C LEU A 12 -11.35 8.58 0.29
N PRO A 13 -10.28 8.79 -0.51
CA PRO A 13 -10.44 8.89 -1.96
C PRO A 13 -10.79 7.56 -2.63
N TYR A 14 -10.25 6.45 -2.11
CA TYR A 14 -10.58 5.11 -2.59
C TYR A 14 -12.08 4.80 -2.39
N LEU A 15 -12.63 5.21 -1.25
CA LEU A 15 -14.06 5.07 -0.93
C LEU A 15 -14.96 6.10 -1.62
N GLY A 16 -14.39 7.02 -2.41
CA GLY A 16 -15.15 8.03 -3.17
C GLY A 16 -15.67 9.22 -2.35
N PHE A 17 -15.19 9.43 -1.12
CA PHE A 17 -15.62 10.57 -0.29
C PHE A 17 -14.96 11.89 -0.71
N LEU A 18 -13.73 11.83 -1.22
CA LEU A 18 -12.93 12.99 -1.59
C LEU A 18 -12.17 12.69 -2.89
N GLU A 19 -11.78 13.74 -3.62
CA GLU A 19 -10.88 13.57 -4.74
C GLU A 19 -9.45 13.26 -4.26
N LYS A 20 -8.70 12.43 -5.00
CA LYS A 20 -7.29 12.14 -4.70
C LYS A 20 -6.44 13.43 -4.66
N ASN A 21 -6.83 14.49 -5.36
CA ASN A 21 -6.14 15.79 -5.41
C ASN A 21 -6.61 16.83 -4.39
N ASP A 22 -7.57 16.49 -3.52
CA ASP A 22 -8.03 17.42 -2.49
C ASP A 22 -6.86 17.89 -1.61
N THR A 23 -6.77 19.20 -1.41
CA THR A 23 -5.61 19.82 -0.73
C THR A 23 -5.57 19.41 0.75
N ILE A 24 -6.72 19.30 1.41
CA ILE A 24 -6.80 18.91 2.82
C ILE A 24 -6.43 17.43 2.96
N TYR A 25 -6.92 16.58 2.06
CA TYR A 25 -6.55 15.18 1.98
C TYR A 25 -5.04 15.01 1.78
N GLN A 26 -4.43 15.74 0.83
CA GLN A 26 -2.99 15.63 0.58
C GLN A 26 -2.15 16.09 1.78
N ASN A 27 -2.57 17.15 2.49
CA ASN A 27 -1.94 17.57 3.74
C ASN A 27 -2.07 16.46 4.82
N THR A 28 -3.24 15.85 4.91
CA THR A 28 -3.53 14.76 5.85
C THR A 28 -2.70 13.53 5.53
N ARG A 29 -2.62 13.11 4.25
CA ARG A 29 -1.78 11.99 3.78
C ARG A 29 -0.34 12.17 4.22
N ARG A 30 0.25 13.35 3.99
CA ARG A 30 1.63 13.64 4.41
C ARG A 30 1.82 13.56 5.92
N PHE A 31 0.84 14.02 6.70
CA PHE A 31 0.87 13.88 8.16
C PHE A 31 0.77 12.41 8.60
N VAL A 32 -0.16 11.64 8.03
CA VAL A 32 -0.39 10.24 8.39
C VAL A 32 0.80 9.34 8.04
N LEU A 33 1.44 9.58 6.89
CA LEU A 33 2.63 8.85 6.43
C LEU A 33 3.94 9.45 6.95
N SER A 34 3.93 9.95 8.19
CA SER A 34 5.11 10.51 8.85
C SER A 34 5.19 10.07 10.30
N GLU A 35 6.36 10.27 10.92
CA GLU A 35 6.61 9.98 12.34
C GLU A 35 5.72 10.80 13.29
N ALA A 36 5.00 11.82 12.80
CA ALA A 36 3.99 12.53 13.58
C ALA A 36 2.72 11.69 13.83
N ASN A 37 2.50 10.63 13.06
CA ASN A 37 1.48 9.64 13.36
C ASN A 37 2.06 8.55 14.29
N PRO A 38 1.51 8.35 15.50
CA PRO A 38 2.04 7.36 16.45
C PRO A 38 1.99 5.90 15.96
N TYR A 39 1.22 5.62 14.90
CA TYR A 39 1.11 4.30 14.28
C TYR A 39 1.90 4.18 12.96
N PHE A 40 2.73 5.17 12.64
CA PHE A 40 3.67 5.07 11.54
C PHE A 40 4.94 4.37 12.01
N PHE A 41 5.29 3.29 11.32
CA PHE A 41 6.51 2.52 11.58
C PHE A 41 7.47 2.64 10.42
N LYS A 42 8.77 2.63 10.72
CA LYS A 42 9.85 2.65 9.72
C LYS A 42 11.00 1.77 10.19
N GLY A 43 11.42 0.86 9.31
CA GLY A 43 12.51 -0.06 9.55
C GLY A 43 13.22 -0.44 8.25
N PRO A 44 14.22 -1.33 8.31
CA PRO A 44 14.99 -1.77 7.14
C PRO A 44 14.14 -2.47 6.07
N TYR A 45 13.02 -3.11 6.47
CA TYR A 45 12.17 -3.88 5.57
C TYR A 45 10.98 -3.10 5.01
N GLY A 46 10.76 -1.85 5.44
CA GLY A 46 9.69 -1.00 4.93
C GLY A 46 9.26 0.09 5.90
N SER A 47 8.26 0.87 5.47
CA SER A 47 7.64 1.89 6.30
C SER A 47 6.17 2.09 5.93
N GLY A 48 5.34 2.45 6.91
CA GLY A 48 3.93 2.74 6.69
C GLY A 48 3.08 2.69 7.94
N VAL A 49 1.78 2.88 7.75
CA VAL A 49 0.75 2.71 8.79
C VAL A 49 0.11 1.35 8.54
N GLY A 50 0.69 0.31 9.13
CA GLY A 50 0.34 -1.11 8.92
C GLY A 50 0.58 -1.67 7.51
N GLY A 51 0.63 -0.86 6.45
CA GLY A 51 0.95 -1.34 5.09
C GLY A 51 1.13 -0.24 4.03
N PRO A 52 1.51 -0.61 2.80
CA PRO A 52 1.73 0.31 1.69
C PRO A 52 0.41 0.75 1.00
N HIS A 53 0.27 2.04 0.69
CA HIS A 53 -0.98 2.64 0.19
C HIS A 53 -0.95 2.95 -1.32
N ILE A 54 -1.19 1.91 -2.13
CA ILE A 54 -1.11 1.95 -3.59
C ILE A 54 -2.30 2.66 -4.23
N LEU A 55 -3.53 2.26 -3.89
CA LEU A 55 -4.78 2.72 -4.54
C LEU A 55 -5.04 4.24 -4.42
N THR A 56 -4.33 4.91 -3.52
CA THR A 56 -4.48 6.35 -3.24
C THR A 56 -3.27 7.19 -3.65
N SER A 57 -2.23 6.57 -4.21
CA SER A 57 -1.07 7.26 -4.77
C SER A 57 -1.36 7.73 -6.20
N GLN A 58 -0.62 8.76 -6.62
CA GLN A 58 -0.54 9.22 -8.01
C GLN A 58 0.88 9.17 -8.57
N SER A 59 1.86 8.78 -7.75
CA SER A 59 3.27 8.70 -8.14
C SER A 59 3.62 7.27 -8.55
N ASP A 60 4.11 7.12 -9.77
CA ASP A 60 4.58 5.83 -10.28
C ASP A 60 5.70 5.25 -9.41
N GLU A 61 6.59 6.10 -8.90
CA GLU A 61 7.68 5.71 -7.99
C GLU A 61 7.14 5.20 -6.65
N GLU A 62 6.18 5.92 -6.05
CA GLU A 62 5.56 5.50 -4.78
C GLU A 62 4.81 4.17 -4.94
N ILE A 63 4.13 3.96 -6.08
CA ILE A 63 3.45 2.71 -6.39
C ILE A 63 4.45 1.55 -6.52
N LEU A 64 5.56 1.76 -7.23
CA LEU A 64 6.59 0.73 -7.41
C LEU A 64 7.30 0.39 -6.09
N ASP A 65 7.62 1.40 -5.28
CA ASP A 65 8.21 1.19 -3.95
C ASP A 65 7.26 0.41 -3.03
N ALA A 66 5.98 0.77 -3.06
CA ALA A 66 4.93 0.05 -2.34
C ALA A 66 4.83 -1.43 -2.77
N LEU A 67 4.80 -1.69 -4.08
CA LEU A 67 4.77 -3.06 -4.61
C LEU A 67 6.03 -3.85 -4.24
N LYS A 68 7.19 -3.20 -4.28
CA LYS A 68 8.46 -3.81 -3.88
C LYS A 68 8.44 -4.23 -2.42
N ILE A 69 7.98 -3.35 -1.52
CA ILE A 69 7.79 -3.69 -0.10
C ILE A 69 6.86 -4.90 0.04
N ILE A 70 5.76 -4.98 -0.71
CA ILE A 70 4.87 -6.14 -0.64
C ILE A 70 5.59 -7.43 -1.04
N VAL A 71 6.23 -7.44 -2.21
CA VAL A 71 6.86 -8.65 -2.77
C VAL A 71 8.03 -9.14 -1.92
N GLU A 72 8.81 -8.22 -1.34
CA GLU A 72 9.98 -8.56 -0.52
C GLU A 72 9.61 -9.05 0.89
N ASN A 73 8.35 -8.87 1.33
CA ASN A 73 7.92 -9.13 2.72
C ASN A 73 6.77 -10.14 2.84
N THR A 74 6.66 -11.10 1.91
CA THR A 74 5.67 -12.20 2.01
C THR A 74 6.18 -13.42 2.77
N ASP A 75 7.42 -13.40 3.29
CA ASP A 75 8.11 -14.58 3.85
C ASP A 75 8.08 -15.81 2.90
N GLY A 76 8.27 -15.56 1.59
CA GLY A 76 8.24 -16.62 0.57
C GLY A 76 6.88 -17.25 0.29
N THR A 77 5.82 -16.88 1.01
CA THR A 77 4.48 -17.46 0.84
C THR A 77 3.76 -17.00 -0.44
N GLY A 78 4.15 -15.84 -0.98
CA GLY A 78 3.43 -15.19 -2.09
C GLY A 78 2.03 -14.69 -1.72
N LEU A 79 1.69 -14.65 -0.43
CA LEU A 79 0.41 -14.19 0.10
C LEU A 79 0.61 -12.98 1.01
N MET A 80 -0.45 -12.20 1.16
CA MET A 80 -0.49 -11.09 2.09
C MET A 80 -0.79 -11.53 3.51
N HIS A 81 0.02 -11.00 4.42
CA HIS A 81 -0.16 -11.05 5.86
C HIS A 81 -1.02 -9.87 6.35
N GLU A 82 -1.45 -9.90 7.61
CA GLU A 82 -2.14 -8.76 8.24
C GLU A 82 -1.18 -7.63 8.60
N ALA A 83 -0.05 -7.98 9.20
CA ALA A 83 1.05 -7.08 9.49
C ALA A 83 2.35 -7.88 9.55
N PHE A 84 3.48 -7.23 9.27
CA PHE A 84 4.82 -7.75 9.48
C PHE A 84 5.65 -6.78 10.31
N ASN A 85 6.66 -7.28 11.00
CA ASN A 85 7.58 -6.47 11.78
C ASN A 85 8.61 -5.79 10.85
N VAL A 86 8.64 -4.46 10.84
CA VAL A 86 9.55 -3.69 9.95
C VAL A 86 11.04 -3.90 10.22
N PHE A 87 11.40 -4.55 11.34
CA PHE A 87 12.77 -4.95 11.68
C PHE A 87 13.06 -6.45 11.51
N ASP A 88 12.03 -7.27 11.29
CA ASP A 88 12.14 -8.71 11.05
C ASP A 88 10.96 -9.17 10.17
N ASN A 89 11.17 -9.27 8.86
CA ASN A 89 10.09 -9.61 7.94
C ASN A 89 9.66 -11.09 7.95
N THR A 90 10.28 -11.91 8.81
CA THR A 90 9.82 -13.28 9.10
C THR A 90 8.82 -13.33 10.26
N ASP A 91 8.68 -12.23 11.01
CA ASP A 91 7.69 -12.05 12.06
C ASP A 91 6.46 -11.32 11.50
N TYR A 92 5.38 -12.07 11.34
CA TYR A 92 4.12 -11.57 10.78
C TYR A 92 2.90 -12.23 11.43
N THR A 93 1.77 -11.57 11.25
CA THR A 93 0.47 -12.03 11.74
C THR A 93 -0.43 -12.44 10.59
N ARG A 94 -1.24 -13.49 10.83
CA ARG A 94 -2.20 -14.06 9.88
C ARG A 94 -1.57 -14.46 8.53
N PRO A 95 -1.02 -15.69 8.42
CA PRO A 95 -0.34 -16.18 7.22
C PRO A 95 -1.22 -16.22 5.95
N TRP A 96 -2.53 -16.19 6.13
CA TRP A 96 -3.49 -16.10 5.03
C TRP A 96 -4.59 -15.12 5.38
N PHE A 97 -4.51 -13.92 4.81
CA PHE A 97 -5.52 -12.90 5.00
C PHE A 97 -6.23 -12.56 3.69
N ALA A 98 -7.36 -13.22 3.45
CA ALA A 98 -8.14 -13.11 2.22
C ALA A 98 -8.47 -11.65 1.84
N TRP A 99 -8.81 -10.80 2.81
CA TRP A 99 -9.12 -9.39 2.53
C TRP A 99 -7.89 -8.64 1.98
N SER A 100 -6.74 -8.76 2.63
CA SER A 100 -5.49 -8.13 2.17
C SER A 100 -5.07 -8.66 0.79
N ASN A 101 -5.22 -9.98 0.56
CA ASN A 101 -5.00 -10.57 -0.77
C ASN A 101 -5.93 -9.98 -1.85
N THR A 102 -7.21 -9.77 -1.54
CA THR A 102 -8.16 -9.15 -2.46
C THR A 102 -7.80 -7.69 -2.75
N LEU A 103 -7.38 -6.92 -1.75
CA LEU A 103 -6.95 -5.53 -1.92
C LEU A 103 -5.70 -5.42 -2.81
N LEU A 104 -4.74 -6.33 -2.66
CA LEU A 104 -3.59 -6.39 -3.58
C LEU A 104 -4.06 -6.73 -5.00
N GLY A 105 -4.96 -7.70 -5.17
CA GLY A 105 -5.52 -8.04 -6.47
C GLY A 105 -6.22 -6.86 -7.14
N GLU A 106 -7.01 -6.10 -6.39
CA GLU A 106 -7.65 -4.87 -6.86
C GLU A 106 -6.62 -3.82 -7.28
N ALA A 107 -5.58 -3.59 -6.47
CA ALA A 107 -4.50 -2.66 -6.81
C ALA A 107 -3.78 -3.05 -8.11
N ILE A 108 -3.47 -4.33 -8.29
CA ILE A 108 -2.85 -4.82 -9.53
C ILE A 108 -3.78 -4.61 -10.74
N LEU A 109 -5.09 -4.83 -10.59
CA LEU A 109 -6.06 -4.58 -11.66
C LEU A 109 -6.18 -3.08 -12.01
N GLU A 110 -6.18 -2.19 -11.02
CA GLU A 110 -6.18 -0.73 -11.24
C GLU A 110 -4.90 -0.29 -11.96
N ILE A 111 -3.73 -0.78 -11.52
CA ILE A 111 -2.45 -0.50 -12.18
C ILE A 111 -2.45 -1.06 -13.61
N ALA A 112 -2.90 -2.29 -13.83
CA ALA A 112 -2.99 -2.89 -15.16
C ALA A 112 -3.83 -2.03 -16.12
N LYS A 113 -4.89 -1.40 -15.60
CA LYS A 113 -5.80 -0.55 -16.38
C LYS A 113 -5.24 0.84 -16.64
N GLU A 114 -4.68 1.49 -15.63
CA GLU A 114 -4.29 2.91 -15.69
C GLU A 114 -2.81 3.11 -16.04
N ARG A 115 -1.95 2.22 -15.55
CA ARG A 115 -0.49 2.31 -15.60
C ARG A 115 0.15 0.96 -15.95
N PRO A 116 -0.27 0.29 -17.05
CA PRO A 116 0.20 -1.06 -17.38
C PRO A 116 1.72 -1.16 -17.51
N TYR A 117 2.37 -0.06 -17.90
CA TYR A 117 3.83 0.05 -18.04
C TYR A 117 4.61 -0.14 -16.73
N LEU A 118 3.95 -0.12 -15.56
CA LEU A 118 4.59 -0.38 -14.27
C LEU A 118 4.76 -1.87 -13.98
N ILE A 119 3.87 -2.73 -14.49
CA ILE A 119 3.80 -4.15 -14.10
C ILE A 119 3.90 -5.12 -15.28
N PHE A 120 3.76 -4.63 -16.51
CA PHE A 120 3.95 -5.42 -17.72
C PHE A 120 5.18 -4.95 -18.48
N GLU A 121 6.01 -5.90 -18.92
CA GLU A 121 7.07 -5.60 -19.88
C GLU A 121 6.48 -5.05 -21.18
N LYS A 122 7.20 -4.14 -21.86
CA LYS A 122 6.81 -3.47 -23.11
C LYS A 122 6.40 -4.39 -24.28
N LYS A 123 6.46 -5.72 -24.12
CA LYS A 123 6.14 -6.73 -25.15
C LYS A 123 4.68 -7.20 -25.17
N LEU A 124 3.80 -6.65 -24.34
CA LEU A 124 2.38 -7.03 -24.29
C LEU A 124 1.44 -5.94 -24.81
N ALA A 125 1.85 -5.24 -25.88
CA ALA A 125 0.91 -4.55 -26.74
C ALA A 125 0.56 -5.49 -27.92
N PRO A 126 -0.72 -5.80 -28.19
CA PRO A 126 -1.11 -6.44 -29.44
C PRO A 126 -0.81 -5.55 -30.66
#